data_AF-U4R022-F1
#
_entry.id   AF-U4R022-F1
#
_cell.length_a   1.000
_cell.length_b   1.000
_cell.length_c   1.000
_cell.angle_alpha   90.00
_cell.angle_beta   90.00
_cell.angle_gamma   90.00
#
_symmetry.space_group_name_H-M   'P 1'
#
loop_
_entity.id
_entity.type
_entity.pdbx_description
1 polymer ?
#
loop_
_entity_poly.entity_id
_entity_poly.type
_entity_poly.pdbx_seq_one_letter_code
_entity_poly.pdbx_strand_id
1 'polypeptide(L)'
;MNEQEYQRKLFEQLNMHDINLDLLSKWYFSILEQLRTSFERSSNIIHPRHRGDIREYDIKAIIKDIIPSSYAVTKGYAINNLSLISLEQDLLIYKKSSYSPFIKTSELEYLPIESIFTSIEIKSNLTHNELRKCILNCVSLKKLRYNNSNYSYKKEEGLNLFYCIFAYKSELTIEKIISYLNDYNKDIPENLRINMIYILNEGLILPAIDNNHHNITLNYKDIMKINNGYLSVPNLSSRQEEEFKALHFLLFLSLIVDLLIHDNSNQLPMYTNYVYLPIYWLQQIDSKRDDHEFIPKKGLSKGLECLMAYTEKCKKCGKEYTFYNKDLDEHIHNRFREQGLTYYDKTQEFIYCECGEAFNTSEFK
;
A
#
# COMPACT_ATOMS: atom_id res chain seq x y z
N MET A 1 3.86 13.57 -35.04
CA MET A 1 4.29 12.16 -35.07
C MET A 1 4.02 11.64 -36.47
N ASN A 2 5.04 11.12 -37.14
CA ASN A 2 4.87 10.54 -38.49
C ASN A 2 4.42 9.07 -38.38
N GLU A 3 4.02 8.46 -39.51
CA GLU A 3 3.47 7.09 -39.53
C GLU A 3 4.45 6.05 -38.96
N GLN A 4 5.73 6.13 -39.31
CA GLN A 4 6.77 5.24 -38.80
C GLN A 4 6.95 5.38 -37.28
N GLU A 5 6.97 6.63 -36.77
CA GLU A 5 7.07 6.93 -35.35
C GLU A 5 5.82 6.47 -34.57
N TYR A 6 4.63 6.58 -35.16
CA TYR A 6 3.38 6.07 -34.58
C TYR A 6 3.39 4.55 -34.49
N GLN A 7 3.75 3.85 -35.57
CA GLN A 7 3.80 2.39 -35.59
C GLN A 7 4.85 1.85 -34.61
N ARG A 8 6.02 2.51 -34.52
CA ARG A 8 7.03 2.17 -33.51
C ARG A 8 6.49 2.33 -32.08
N LYS A 9 5.91 3.49 -31.75
CA LYS A 9 5.36 3.72 -30.39
C LYS A 9 4.18 2.80 -30.08
N LEU A 10 3.33 2.50 -31.06
CA LEU A 10 2.23 1.55 -30.89
C LEU A 10 2.77 0.14 -30.60
N PHE A 11 3.81 -0.29 -31.33
CA PHE A 11 4.48 -1.54 -31.05
C PHE A 11 5.07 -1.58 -29.64
N GLU A 12 5.82 -0.54 -29.24
CA GLU A 12 6.39 -0.42 -27.89
C GLU A 12 5.29 -0.52 -26.82
N GLN A 13 4.18 0.21 -26.96
CA GLN A 13 3.06 0.17 -26.02
C GLN A 13 2.35 -1.19 -25.94
N LEU A 14 2.26 -1.92 -27.06
CA LEU A 14 1.58 -3.22 -27.09
C LEU A 14 2.45 -4.36 -26.55
N ASN A 15 3.77 -4.24 -26.61
CA ASN A 15 4.69 -5.37 -26.43
C ASN A 15 5.72 -5.18 -25.31
N MET A 16 5.99 -3.94 -24.91
CA MET A 16 6.92 -3.59 -23.83
C MET A 16 6.16 -3.08 -22.61
N HIS A 17 6.70 -3.35 -21.42
CA HIS A 17 6.24 -2.75 -20.18
C HIS A 17 7.39 -1.98 -19.54
N ASP A 18 7.26 -0.66 -19.48
CA ASP A 18 8.13 0.17 -18.65
C ASP A 18 7.62 0.08 -17.21
N ILE A 19 8.20 -0.82 -16.43
CA ILE A 19 7.79 -1.04 -15.05
C ILE A 19 8.51 -0.03 -14.17
N ASN A 20 7.82 1.06 -13.84
CA ASN A 20 8.35 2.04 -12.91
C ASN A 20 8.16 1.59 -11.46
N LEU A 21 9.09 0.76 -10.99
CA LEU A 21 9.09 0.19 -9.64
C LEU A 21 9.30 1.26 -8.55
N ASP A 22 9.90 2.40 -8.90
CA ASP A 22 10.20 3.49 -7.95
C ASP A 22 9.09 4.54 -7.84
N LEU A 23 8.10 4.55 -8.74
CA LEU A 23 7.12 5.64 -8.82
C LEU A 23 6.40 5.83 -7.49
N LEU A 24 5.85 4.74 -6.95
CA LEU A 24 5.08 4.76 -5.72
C LEU A 24 5.99 5.07 -4.53
N SER A 25 7.18 4.47 -4.45
CA SER A 25 8.10 4.72 -3.33
C SER A 25 8.53 6.19 -3.28
N LYS A 26 8.91 6.78 -4.42
CA LYS A 26 9.28 8.22 -4.51
C LYS A 26 8.11 9.14 -4.16
N TRP A 27 6.91 8.86 -4.68
CA TRP A 27 5.72 9.64 -4.38
C TRP A 27 5.37 9.63 -2.90
N TYR A 28 5.29 8.44 -2.30
CA TYR A 28 4.91 8.29 -0.89
C TYR A 28 6.03 8.72 0.07
N PHE A 29 7.30 8.62 -0.33
CA PHE A 29 8.39 9.23 0.43
C PHE A 29 8.25 10.76 0.50
N SER A 30 7.86 11.41 -0.59
CA SER A 30 7.58 12.86 -0.59
C SER A 30 6.44 13.22 0.37
N ILE A 31 5.38 12.41 0.42
CA ILE A 31 4.27 12.61 1.37
C ILE A 31 4.76 12.45 2.82
N LEU A 32 5.62 11.47 3.10
CA LEU A 32 6.20 11.30 4.44
C LEU A 32 7.01 12.51 4.88
N GLU A 33 7.82 13.08 3.99
CA GLU A 33 8.59 14.29 4.28
C GLU A 33 7.69 15.52 4.48
N GLN A 34 6.58 15.61 3.76
CA GLN A 34 5.58 16.65 4.00
C GLN A 34 4.94 16.52 5.38
N LEU A 35 4.56 15.30 5.79
CA LEU A 35 4.03 15.04 7.13
C LEU A 35 5.05 15.36 8.23
N ARG A 36 6.30 14.94 8.06
CA ARG A 36 7.40 15.24 8.99
C ARG A 36 7.60 16.75 9.13
N THR A 37 7.68 17.46 8.00
CA THR A 37 7.87 18.91 7.98
C THR A 37 6.68 19.63 8.63
N SER A 38 5.45 19.20 8.35
CA SER A 38 4.26 19.79 8.98
C SER A 38 4.21 19.51 10.48
N PHE A 39 4.63 18.32 10.92
CA PHE A 39 4.74 17.97 12.33
C PHE A 39 5.75 18.84 13.08
N GLU A 40 6.92 19.09 12.47
CA GLU A 40 7.94 19.99 13.01
C GLU A 40 7.44 21.43 13.08
N ARG A 41 6.82 21.92 12.01
CA ARG A 41 6.25 23.28 11.98
C ARG A 41 5.14 23.46 13.03
N SER A 42 4.21 22.51 13.11
CA SER A 42 3.12 22.54 14.09
C SER A 42 3.63 22.48 15.53
N SER A 43 4.81 21.92 15.78
CA SER A 43 5.40 21.91 17.14
C SER A 43 5.65 23.31 17.70
N ASN A 44 5.80 24.32 16.84
CA ASN A 44 5.97 25.73 17.23
C ASN A 44 4.67 26.43 17.66
N ILE A 45 3.51 25.81 17.47
CA ILE A 45 2.22 26.39 17.88
C ILE A 45 2.07 26.26 19.39
N ILE A 46 1.72 27.35 20.05
CA ILE A 46 1.67 27.43 21.52
C ILE A 46 0.54 26.57 22.09
N HIS A 47 -0.66 26.67 21.50
CA HIS A 47 -1.85 26.02 22.06
C HIS A 47 -1.89 24.51 21.70
N PRO A 48 -1.92 23.59 22.67
CA PRO A 48 -1.89 22.14 22.41
C PRO A 48 -3.03 21.61 21.53
N ARG A 49 -4.24 22.17 21.64
CA ARG A 49 -5.39 21.75 20.82
C ARG A 49 -5.15 22.02 19.33
N HIS A 50 -4.74 23.24 18.99
CA HIS A 50 -4.48 23.63 17.61
C HIS A 50 -3.31 22.87 16.99
N ARG A 51 -2.33 22.45 17.81
CA ARG A 51 -1.29 21.51 17.38
C ARG A 51 -1.88 20.17 16.96
N GLY A 52 -2.78 19.61 17.76
CA GLY A 52 -3.50 18.38 17.45
C GLY A 52 -4.32 18.53 16.17
N ASP A 53 -5.12 19.59 16.07
CA ASP A 53 -6.02 19.84 14.95
C ASP A 53 -5.30 19.84 13.59
N ILE A 54 -4.12 20.47 13.50
CA ILE A 54 -3.32 20.50 12.25
C ILE A 54 -2.79 19.11 11.90
N ARG A 55 -2.30 18.38 12.88
CA ARG A 55 -1.74 17.03 12.70
C ARG A 55 -2.81 16.04 12.28
N GLU A 56 -4.02 16.18 12.84
CA GLU A 56 -5.22 15.44 12.43
C GLU A 56 -5.63 15.80 11.00
N TYR A 57 -5.62 17.09 10.68
CA TYR A 57 -5.98 17.60 9.35
C TYR A 57 -5.08 17.03 8.24
N ASP A 58 -3.76 17.02 8.45
CA ASP A 58 -2.81 16.57 7.43
C ASP A 58 -3.01 15.09 7.05
N ILE A 59 -3.16 14.21 8.05
CA ILE A 59 -3.44 12.79 7.81
C ILE A 59 -4.83 12.59 7.21
N LYS A 60 -5.82 13.35 7.68
CA LYS A 60 -7.18 13.30 7.13
C LYS A 60 -7.19 13.65 5.63
N ALA A 61 -6.42 14.63 5.19
CA ALA A 61 -6.32 15.01 3.80
C ALA A 61 -5.78 13.85 2.94
N ILE A 62 -4.68 13.24 3.35
CA ILE A 62 -4.08 12.10 2.65
C ILE A 62 -5.06 10.93 2.57
N ILE A 63 -5.69 10.55 3.70
CA ILE A 63 -6.65 9.45 3.74
C ILE A 63 -7.82 9.72 2.79
N LYS A 64 -8.34 10.96 2.77
CA LYS A 64 -9.47 11.34 1.91
C LYS A 64 -9.13 11.22 0.42
N ASP A 65 -7.88 11.48 0.04
CA ASP A 65 -7.45 11.42 -1.36
C ASP A 65 -7.29 9.99 -1.88
N ILE A 66 -7.07 9.01 -1.00
CA ILE A 66 -6.82 7.61 -1.40
C ILE A 66 -8.06 6.69 -1.27
N ILE A 67 -9.02 7.02 -0.40
CA ILE A 67 -10.18 6.14 -0.17
C ILE A 67 -11.21 6.27 -1.29
N PRO A 68 -12.04 5.25 -1.53
CA PRO A 68 -13.09 5.33 -2.55
C PRO A 68 -14.09 6.45 -2.26
N SER A 69 -14.58 7.11 -3.32
CA SER A 69 -15.46 8.27 -3.21
C SER A 69 -16.83 7.99 -2.57
N SER A 70 -17.22 6.72 -2.43
CA SER A 70 -18.40 6.24 -1.70
C SER A 70 -18.25 6.33 -0.16
N TYR A 71 -17.03 6.58 0.33
CA TYR A 71 -16.73 6.79 1.73
C TYR A 71 -16.49 8.27 2.06
N ALA A 72 -16.59 8.60 3.34
CA ALA A 72 -16.27 9.91 3.90
C ALA A 72 -15.44 9.74 5.18
N VAL A 73 -14.69 10.79 5.53
CA VAL A 73 -13.91 10.85 6.78
C VAL A 73 -14.40 11.99 7.65
N THR A 74 -14.70 11.70 8.91
CA THR A 74 -15.16 12.68 9.90
C THR A 74 -14.54 12.46 11.27
N LYS A 75 -14.58 13.46 12.14
CA LYS A 75 -14.27 13.34 13.56
C LYS A 75 -15.58 13.11 14.33
N GLY A 76 -15.56 12.39 15.44
CA GLY A 76 -16.70 12.34 16.34
C GLY A 76 -16.95 10.99 16.99
N TYR A 77 -18.21 10.58 17.08
CA TYR A 77 -18.63 9.48 17.95
C TYR A 77 -19.45 8.44 17.17
N ALA A 78 -19.41 7.20 17.65
CA ALA A 78 -20.32 6.16 17.21
C ALA A 78 -21.45 5.95 18.21
N ILE A 79 -22.65 5.66 17.72
CA ILE A 79 -23.83 5.32 18.51
C ILE A 79 -24.39 3.99 17.99
N ASN A 80 -24.83 3.08 18.88
CA ASN A 80 -25.58 1.89 18.48
C ASN A 80 -27.08 1.99 18.79
N ASN A 81 -27.86 0.98 18.39
CA ASN A 81 -29.31 0.93 18.61
C ASN A 81 -29.75 0.89 20.10
N LEU A 82 -28.82 0.68 21.04
CA LEU A 82 -29.05 0.76 22.49
C LEU A 82 -28.68 2.14 23.07
N SER A 83 -28.39 3.13 22.23
CA SER A 83 -27.93 4.47 22.62
C SER A 83 -26.60 4.50 23.39
N LEU A 84 -25.79 3.44 23.28
CA LEU A 84 -24.42 3.46 23.80
C LEU A 84 -23.53 4.25 22.85
N ILE A 85 -22.66 5.09 23.43
CA ILE A 85 -21.78 5.99 22.69
C ILE A 85 -20.32 5.60 22.93
N SER A 86 -19.49 5.66 21.90
CA SER A 86 -18.03 5.47 22.01
C SER A 86 -17.37 6.66 22.71
N LEU A 87 -16.07 6.58 22.99
CA LEU A 87 -15.27 7.79 23.18
C LEU A 87 -15.11 8.53 21.83
N GLU A 88 -14.58 9.75 21.86
CA GLU A 88 -14.31 10.53 20.64
C GLU A 88 -13.27 9.83 19.78
N GLN A 89 -13.51 9.81 18.47
CA GLN A 89 -12.65 9.23 17.45
C GLN A 89 -12.08 10.35 16.60
N ASP A 90 -10.76 10.35 16.42
CA ASP A 90 -10.08 11.39 15.64
C ASP A 90 -10.53 11.35 14.17
N LEU A 91 -10.49 10.17 13.54
CA LEU A 91 -11.00 9.94 12.18
C LEU A 91 -11.84 8.66 12.07
N LEU A 92 -13.12 8.82 11.75
CA LEU A 92 -14.05 7.77 11.35
C LEU A 92 -14.21 7.75 9.83
N ILE A 93 -13.96 6.60 9.22
CA ILE A 93 -14.26 6.32 7.81
C ILE A 93 -15.58 5.57 7.73
N TYR A 94 -16.57 6.16 7.04
CA TYR A 94 -17.91 5.61 6.94
C TYR A 94 -18.47 5.68 5.52
N LYS A 95 -19.42 4.80 5.20
CA LYS A 95 -20.06 4.71 3.88
C LYS A 95 -21.17 5.75 3.75
N LYS A 96 -20.86 6.93 3.19
CA LYS A 96 -21.81 8.05 3.07
C LYS A 96 -22.99 7.78 2.14
N SER A 97 -22.87 6.81 1.23
CA SER A 97 -23.93 6.48 0.26
C SER A 97 -25.14 5.78 0.88
N SER A 98 -25.00 5.24 2.09
CA SER A 98 -26.00 4.35 2.71
C SER A 98 -26.42 4.78 4.11
N TYR A 99 -25.73 5.74 4.71
CA TYR A 99 -25.98 6.17 6.09
C TYR A 99 -25.86 7.68 6.24
N SER A 100 -26.68 8.24 7.14
CA SER A 100 -26.62 9.64 7.55
C SER A 100 -26.17 9.72 9.02
N PRO A 101 -25.39 10.75 9.41
CA PRO A 101 -25.17 11.06 10.82
C PRO A 101 -26.49 11.36 11.54
N PHE A 102 -26.57 10.98 12.81
CA PHE A 102 -27.65 11.37 13.71
C PHE A 102 -27.51 12.82 14.18
N ILE A 103 -26.27 13.22 14.46
CA ILE A 103 -25.90 14.60 14.82
C ILE A 103 -24.76 15.01 13.92
N LYS A 104 -24.86 16.20 13.33
CA LYS A 104 -23.82 16.78 12.50
C LYS A 104 -23.62 18.24 12.90
N THR A 105 -22.40 18.55 13.30
CA THR A 105 -21.95 19.91 13.61
C THR A 105 -20.87 20.33 12.62
N SER A 106 -20.33 21.55 12.77
CA SER A 106 -19.15 21.98 12.03
C SER A 106 -17.87 21.24 12.43
N GLU A 107 -17.81 20.69 13.65
CA GLU A 107 -16.60 20.10 14.23
C GLU A 107 -16.61 18.56 14.23
N LEU A 108 -17.78 17.96 14.52
CA LEU A 108 -17.92 16.52 14.71
C LEU A 108 -19.29 15.97 14.28
N GLU A 109 -19.33 14.65 14.08
CA GLU A 109 -20.52 13.88 13.72
C GLU A 109 -20.75 12.71 14.69
N TYR A 110 -22.02 12.37 14.94
CA TYR A 110 -22.42 11.14 15.60
C TYR A 110 -22.99 10.18 14.56
N LEU A 111 -22.34 9.05 14.38
CA LEU A 111 -22.64 8.09 13.32
C LEU A 111 -23.25 6.81 13.91
N PRO A 112 -24.23 6.18 13.23
CA PRO A 112 -24.61 4.80 13.57
C PRO A 112 -23.39 3.90 13.41
N ILE A 113 -23.13 3.04 14.40
CA ILE A 113 -21.96 2.15 14.42
C ILE A 113 -21.90 1.30 13.13
N GLU A 114 -23.05 0.93 12.57
CA GLU A 114 -23.23 0.17 11.34
C GLU A 114 -22.59 0.83 10.11
N SER A 115 -22.57 2.16 10.07
CA SER A 115 -22.00 2.93 8.97
C SER A 115 -20.47 2.98 8.95
N ILE A 116 -19.84 2.69 10.08
CA ILE A 116 -18.41 2.92 10.31
C ILE A 116 -17.62 1.67 9.96
N PHE A 117 -16.59 1.84 9.14
CA PHE A 117 -15.70 0.76 8.68
C PHE A 117 -14.34 0.84 9.35
N THR A 118 -13.82 2.05 9.56
CA THR A 118 -12.49 2.27 10.12
C THR A 118 -12.50 3.43 11.12
N SER A 119 -11.75 3.29 12.21
CA SER A 119 -11.30 4.40 13.04
C SER A 119 -9.78 4.50 13.00
N ILE A 120 -9.26 5.73 12.85
CA ILE A 120 -7.83 6.04 12.91
C ILE A 120 -7.63 7.01 14.07
N GLU A 121 -6.92 6.55 15.10
CA GLU A 121 -6.48 7.36 16.23
C GLU A 121 -5.15 8.03 15.90
N ILE A 122 -5.04 9.34 16.09
CA ILE A 122 -3.86 10.13 15.71
C ILE A 122 -3.12 10.58 16.96
N LYS A 123 -1.84 10.21 17.06
CA LYS A 123 -0.98 10.61 18.17
C LYS A 123 0.22 11.40 17.70
N SER A 124 0.44 12.52 18.36
CA SER A 124 1.66 13.32 18.17
C SER A 124 2.90 12.59 18.71
N ASN A 125 2.74 11.84 19.79
CA ASN A 125 3.81 11.08 20.43
C ASN A 125 3.19 9.87 21.13
N LEU A 126 3.56 8.67 20.70
CA LEU A 126 3.06 7.43 21.29
C LEU A 126 3.86 7.11 22.55
N THR A 127 3.32 7.50 23.70
CA THR A 127 3.83 7.12 25.02
C THR A 127 3.11 5.86 25.52
N HIS A 128 3.62 5.25 26.59
CA HIS A 128 2.94 4.12 27.23
C HIS A 128 1.51 4.48 27.70
N ASN A 129 1.31 5.69 28.21
CA ASN A 129 -0.02 6.14 28.62
C ASN A 129 -0.95 6.38 27.43
N GLU A 130 -0.43 6.95 26.34
CA GLU A 130 -1.21 7.13 25.11
C GLU A 130 -1.61 5.78 24.50
N LEU A 131 -0.72 4.79 24.50
CA LEU A 131 -1.05 3.43 24.05
C LEU A 131 -2.25 2.85 24.83
N ARG A 132 -2.27 3.00 26.17
CA ARG A 132 -3.39 2.56 27.00
C ARG A 132 -4.69 3.28 26.67
N LYS A 133 -4.63 4.60 26.41
CA LYS A 133 -5.80 5.38 25.98
C LYS A 133 -6.33 4.90 24.63
N CYS A 134 -5.46 4.64 23.66
CA CYS A 134 -5.87 4.11 22.36
C CYS A 134 -6.54 2.73 22.49
N ILE A 135 -6.02 1.85 23.37
CA ILE A 135 -6.64 0.54 23.64
C ILE A 135 -8.06 0.73 24.21
N LEU A 136 -8.22 1.60 25.22
CA LEU A 136 -9.54 1.90 25.79
C LEU A 136 -10.49 2.49 24.74
N ASN A 137 -9.97 3.35 23.86
CA ASN A 137 -10.75 3.97 22.81
C ASN A 137 -11.22 2.95 21.76
N CYS A 138 -10.31 2.07 21.30
CA CYS A 138 -10.62 0.93 20.45
C CYS A 138 -11.70 0.04 21.03
N VAL A 139 -11.57 -0.37 22.30
CA VAL A 139 -12.57 -1.19 22.98
C VAL A 139 -13.89 -0.44 23.09
N SER A 140 -13.87 0.86 23.41
CA SER A 140 -15.08 1.68 23.55
C SER A 140 -15.91 1.74 22.27
N LEU A 141 -15.25 1.73 21.11
CA LEU A 141 -15.87 1.78 19.79
C LEU A 141 -16.32 0.40 19.34
N LYS A 142 -15.40 -0.58 19.31
CA LYS A 142 -15.68 -1.91 18.75
C LYS A 142 -16.74 -2.68 19.53
N LYS A 143 -16.82 -2.49 20.85
CA LYS A 143 -17.82 -3.16 21.68
C LYS A 143 -19.27 -2.80 21.27
N LEU A 144 -19.48 -1.63 20.67
CA LEU A 144 -20.81 -1.17 20.25
C LEU A 144 -21.45 -2.06 19.18
N ARG A 145 -20.64 -2.84 18.45
CA ARG A 145 -21.07 -3.85 17.47
C ARG A 145 -21.64 -5.12 18.12
N TYR A 146 -21.52 -5.27 19.44
CA TYR A 146 -21.89 -6.49 20.14
C TYR A 146 -22.97 -6.20 21.18
N ASN A 147 -24.08 -6.93 21.07
CA ASN A 147 -25.19 -6.84 22.01
C ASN A 147 -25.07 -7.84 23.18
N ASN A 148 -24.06 -8.73 23.15
CA ASN A 148 -23.84 -9.72 24.19
C ASN A 148 -22.50 -9.50 24.91
N SER A 149 -22.46 -9.89 26.19
CA SER A 149 -21.26 -9.79 27.05
C SER A 149 -20.11 -10.67 26.59
N ASN A 150 -20.38 -11.68 25.76
CA ASN A 150 -19.39 -12.65 25.30
C ASN A 150 -18.69 -12.21 24.01
N TYR A 151 -19.07 -11.05 23.44
CA TYR A 151 -18.51 -10.48 22.21
C TYR A 151 -18.39 -11.51 21.08
N SER A 152 -19.32 -12.48 21.05
CA SER A 152 -19.19 -13.69 20.24
C SER A 152 -19.47 -13.36 18.78
N TYR A 153 -18.57 -13.77 17.89
CA TYR A 153 -18.70 -13.60 16.45
C TYR A 153 -19.99 -14.25 15.91
N LYS A 154 -20.95 -13.47 15.41
CA LYS A 154 -22.03 -13.99 14.57
C LYS A 154 -21.57 -13.93 13.12
N LYS A 155 -21.54 -15.08 12.47
CA LYS A 155 -20.97 -15.30 11.12
C LYS A 155 -21.72 -14.59 9.99
N GLU A 156 -22.93 -14.07 10.25
CA GLU A 156 -23.87 -13.64 9.22
C GLU A 156 -24.03 -12.12 9.07
N GLU A 157 -23.41 -11.31 9.93
CA GLU A 157 -23.43 -9.85 9.76
C GLU A 157 -22.03 -9.37 9.45
N GLY A 158 -21.80 -9.04 8.17
CA GLY A 158 -20.64 -8.26 7.79
C GLY A 158 -20.59 -6.99 8.64
N LEU A 159 -19.44 -6.78 9.29
CA LEU A 159 -18.65 -5.54 9.30
C LEU A 159 -17.71 -5.60 10.51
N ASN A 160 -16.53 -6.18 10.29
CA ASN A 160 -15.43 -6.03 11.23
C ASN A 160 -15.02 -4.55 11.15
N LEU A 161 -15.18 -3.83 12.26
CA LEU A 161 -14.73 -2.46 12.40
C LEU A 161 -13.22 -2.45 12.61
N PHE A 162 -12.49 -1.80 11.71
CA PHE A 162 -11.04 -1.70 11.79
C PHE A 162 -10.65 -0.52 12.68
N TYR A 163 -9.67 -0.72 13.55
CA TYR A 163 -9.14 0.35 14.39
C TYR A 163 -7.64 0.39 14.24
N CYS A 164 -7.09 1.53 13.83
CA CYS A 164 -5.65 1.71 13.75
C CYS A 164 -5.18 2.96 14.47
N ILE A 165 -3.89 2.95 14.82
CA ILE A 165 -3.20 4.08 15.42
C ILE A 165 -2.21 4.59 14.38
N PHE A 166 -2.24 5.90 14.13
CA PHE A 166 -1.19 6.63 13.44
C PHE A 166 -0.44 7.49 14.46
N ALA A 167 0.88 7.34 14.55
CA ALA A 167 1.71 8.15 15.42
C ALA A 167 2.80 8.88 14.63
N TYR A 168 3.00 10.18 14.90
CA TYR A 168 4.08 10.97 14.28
C TYR A 168 5.47 10.65 14.84
N LYS A 169 5.54 10.18 16.09
CA LYS A 169 6.75 9.67 16.74
C LYS A 169 6.36 8.79 17.92
N SER A 170 7.32 8.06 18.47
CA SER A 170 7.15 7.27 19.69
C SER A 170 8.23 7.54 20.73
N GLU A 171 7.87 7.49 22.01
CA GLU A 171 8.84 7.42 23.12
C GLU A 171 9.24 5.96 23.43
N LEU A 172 8.45 5.01 22.93
CA LEU A 172 8.68 3.58 23.10
C LEU A 172 9.31 3.01 21.84
N THR A 173 10.24 2.06 22.00
CA THR A 173 10.68 1.26 20.86
C THR A 173 9.56 0.35 20.39
N ILE A 174 9.59 -0.05 19.12
CA ILE A 174 8.60 -0.95 18.52
C ILE A 174 8.47 -2.25 19.33
N GLU A 175 9.58 -2.82 19.82
CA GLU A 175 9.58 -4.05 20.63
C GLU A 175 8.82 -3.86 21.95
N LYS A 176 8.98 -2.70 22.60
CA LYS A 176 8.23 -2.36 23.81
C LYS A 176 6.74 -2.20 23.53
N ILE A 177 6.39 -1.56 22.41
CA ILE A 177 4.98 -1.42 22.00
C ILE A 177 4.35 -2.80 21.80
N ILE A 178 5.03 -3.69 21.06
CA ILE A 178 4.58 -5.07 20.82
C ILE A 178 4.43 -5.83 22.14
N SER A 179 5.43 -5.75 23.03
CA SER A 179 5.37 -6.40 24.34
C SER A 179 4.16 -5.93 25.14
N TYR A 180 3.94 -4.62 25.25
CA TYR A 180 2.80 -4.07 25.98
C TYR A 180 1.47 -4.46 25.35
N LEU A 181 1.35 -4.40 24.02
CA LEU A 181 0.14 -4.83 23.32
C LEU A 181 -0.17 -6.31 23.58
N ASN A 182 0.82 -7.18 23.50
CA ASN A 182 0.65 -8.61 23.74
C ASN A 182 0.26 -8.90 25.19
N ASP A 183 0.80 -8.14 26.15
CA ASP A 183 0.40 -8.24 27.55
C ASP A 183 -1.04 -7.77 27.79
N TYR A 184 -1.41 -6.59 27.27
CA TYR A 184 -2.78 -6.06 27.42
C TYR A 184 -3.83 -6.91 26.70
N ASN A 185 -3.47 -7.52 25.57
CA ASN A 185 -4.38 -8.37 24.80
C ASN A 185 -4.86 -9.61 25.56
N LYS A 186 -4.13 -10.07 26.60
CA LYS A 186 -4.52 -11.23 27.42
C LYS A 186 -5.91 -11.07 28.03
N ASP A 187 -6.27 -9.82 28.37
CA ASP A 187 -7.55 -9.47 29.00
C ASP A 187 -8.59 -8.93 28.00
N ILE A 188 -8.25 -8.85 26.71
CA ILE A 188 -9.10 -8.22 25.68
C ILE A 188 -9.51 -9.27 24.64
N PRO A 189 -10.82 -9.48 24.38
CA PRO A 189 -11.30 -10.34 23.31
C PRO A 189 -10.73 -9.95 21.94
N GLU A 190 -10.42 -10.94 21.10
CA GLU A 190 -9.71 -10.79 19.81
C GLU A 190 -10.31 -9.71 18.90
N ASN A 191 -11.63 -9.66 18.85
CA ASN A 191 -12.42 -8.74 18.05
C ASN A 191 -12.43 -7.28 18.55
N LEU A 192 -11.98 -7.04 19.78
CA LEU A 192 -11.91 -5.70 20.39
C LEU A 192 -10.48 -5.10 20.36
N ARG A 193 -9.51 -5.83 19.80
CA ARG A 193 -8.10 -5.45 19.75
C ARG A 193 -7.78 -4.50 18.59
N ILE A 194 -6.71 -3.73 18.69
CA ILE A 194 -6.23 -2.77 17.68
C ILE A 194 -5.74 -3.52 16.44
N ASN A 195 -6.18 -3.18 15.23
CA ASN A 195 -5.78 -3.92 14.04
C ASN A 195 -4.40 -3.55 13.49
N MET A 196 -3.95 -2.33 13.71
CA MET A 196 -2.73 -1.83 13.06
C MET A 196 -2.18 -0.62 13.81
N ILE A 197 -0.86 -0.53 13.93
CA ILE A 197 -0.19 0.67 14.42
C ILE A 197 0.88 1.07 13.42
N TYR A 198 0.81 2.31 12.94
CA TYR A 198 1.85 2.90 12.12
C TYR A 198 2.51 4.05 12.87
N ILE A 199 3.84 4.04 12.89
CA ILE A 199 4.66 5.09 13.49
C ILE A 199 5.52 5.69 12.38
N LEU A 200 5.32 6.97 12.12
CA LEU A 200 5.97 7.71 11.05
C LEU A 200 7.48 7.53 11.10
N ASN A 201 8.07 7.09 9.99
CA ASN A 201 9.50 6.80 9.82
C ASN A 201 10.12 5.73 10.74
N GLU A 202 9.34 5.10 11.62
CA GLU A 202 9.81 4.00 12.49
C GLU A 202 9.31 2.64 11.99
N GLY A 203 8.02 2.52 11.65
CA GLY A 203 7.50 1.32 11.01
C GLY A 203 6.04 1.01 11.22
N LEU A 204 5.66 -0.19 10.79
CA LEU A 204 4.29 -0.71 10.78
C LEU A 204 4.22 -1.95 11.67
N ILE A 205 3.22 -2.02 12.55
CA ILE A 205 2.95 -3.14 13.45
C ILE A 205 1.61 -3.75 13.07
N LEU A 206 1.60 -5.07 12.87
CA LEU A 206 0.44 -5.85 12.43
C LEU A 206 0.26 -7.12 13.30
N PRO A 207 -0.94 -7.72 13.32
CA PRO A 207 -1.18 -9.01 13.95
C PRO A 207 -0.30 -10.11 13.35
N ALA A 208 0.22 -10.98 14.20
CA ALA A 208 0.90 -12.20 13.76
C ALA A 208 -0.12 -13.27 13.34
N ILE A 209 0.27 -14.10 12.37
CA ILE A 209 -0.56 -15.22 11.88
C ILE A 209 -0.36 -16.47 12.74
N ASP A 210 0.83 -16.65 13.31
CA ASP A 210 1.19 -17.86 14.05
C ASP A 210 1.48 -17.57 15.52
N ASN A 211 1.23 -18.56 16.38
CA ASN A 211 1.44 -18.47 17.83
C ASN A 211 2.91 -18.19 18.20
N ASN A 212 3.84 -18.51 17.29
CA ASN A 212 5.26 -18.32 17.51
C ASN A 212 5.72 -16.90 17.13
N HIS A 213 4.81 -16.05 16.64
CA HIS A 213 5.06 -14.70 16.19
C HIS A 213 6.23 -14.62 15.18
N HIS A 214 6.24 -15.47 14.15
CA HIS A 214 7.25 -15.38 13.09
C HIS A 214 6.72 -14.77 11.79
N ASN A 215 5.42 -14.90 11.51
CA ASN A 215 4.85 -14.46 10.24
C ASN A 215 3.77 -13.40 10.42
N ILE A 216 3.80 -12.40 9.52
CA ILE A 216 2.80 -11.34 9.41
C ILE A 216 1.92 -11.61 8.18
N THR A 217 0.65 -11.26 8.30
CA THR A 217 -0.30 -11.28 7.17
C THR A 217 -0.48 -9.88 6.60
N LEU A 218 -0.58 -9.80 5.28
CA LEU A 218 -1.08 -8.61 4.58
C LEU A 218 -2.55 -8.79 4.15
N ASN A 219 -3.16 -9.92 4.49
CA ASN A 219 -4.57 -10.17 4.23
C ASN A 219 -5.43 -9.48 5.30
N TYR A 220 -6.23 -8.50 4.87
CA TYR A 220 -7.10 -7.75 5.77
C TYR A 220 -8.03 -8.64 6.61
N LYS A 221 -8.47 -9.80 6.10
CA LYS A 221 -9.36 -10.73 6.84
C LYS A 221 -8.67 -11.35 8.05
N ASP A 222 -7.37 -11.58 7.94
CA ASP A 222 -6.56 -12.17 8.99
C ASP A 222 -6.13 -11.07 9.98
N ILE A 223 -5.80 -9.87 9.49
CA ILE A 223 -5.56 -8.68 10.33
C ILE A 223 -6.80 -8.33 11.18
N MET A 224 -7.99 -8.71 10.70
CA MET A 224 -9.23 -8.57 11.45
C MET A 224 -9.43 -9.62 12.56
N LYS A 225 -8.74 -10.76 12.50
CA LYS A 225 -8.83 -11.86 13.45
C LYS A 225 -7.53 -11.94 14.23
N ILE A 226 -7.40 -11.08 15.23
CA ILE A 226 -6.16 -10.88 15.98
C ILE A 226 -5.99 -11.99 17.01
N ASN A 227 -5.56 -13.16 16.56
CA ASN A 227 -5.51 -14.36 17.39
C ASN A 227 -4.17 -14.51 18.10
N ASN A 228 -3.07 -14.14 17.44
CA ASN A 228 -1.73 -14.62 17.79
C ASN A 228 -0.72 -13.50 18.11
N GLY A 229 -1.18 -12.37 18.64
CA GLY A 229 -0.33 -11.23 19.05
C GLY A 229 0.07 -10.31 17.90
N TYR A 230 1.14 -9.51 18.07
CA TYR A 230 1.63 -8.55 17.08
C TYR A 230 3.11 -8.70 16.75
N LEU A 231 3.49 -8.19 15.57
CA LEU A 231 4.84 -8.08 15.06
C LEU A 231 5.04 -6.81 14.26
N SER A 232 6.29 -6.36 14.15
CA SER A 232 6.70 -5.31 13.24
C SER A 232 6.91 -5.86 11.83
N VAL A 233 6.38 -5.19 10.82
CA VAL A 233 6.67 -5.51 9.42
C VAL A 233 8.18 -5.41 9.19
N PRO A 234 8.83 -6.49 8.74
CA PRO A 234 10.27 -6.48 8.50
C PRO A 234 10.61 -5.60 7.30
N ASN A 235 11.88 -5.22 7.19
CA ASN A 235 12.34 -4.52 5.99
C ASN A 235 12.19 -5.42 4.75
N LEU A 236 11.29 -5.02 3.85
CA LEU A 236 10.96 -5.74 2.63
C LEU A 236 11.92 -5.40 1.48
N SER A 237 12.83 -4.44 1.62
CA SER A 237 13.79 -4.07 0.58
C SER A 237 15.21 -4.04 1.11
N SER A 238 16.17 -4.58 0.35
CA SER A 238 17.61 -4.42 0.62
C SER A 238 18.15 -3.03 0.25
N ARG A 239 17.31 -2.19 -0.38
CA ARG A 239 17.62 -0.82 -0.81
C ARG A 239 17.52 0.19 0.35
N GLN A 240 17.89 1.43 0.05
CA GLN A 240 18.07 2.55 0.98
C GLN A 240 16.91 2.71 1.99
N GLU A 241 17.24 3.23 3.18
CA GLU A 241 16.30 3.41 4.31
C GLU A 241 15.03 4.22 3.94
N GLU A 242 15.12 5.14 2.98
CA GLU A 242 14.02 5.98 2.50
C GLU A 242 12.91 5.17 1.81
N GLU A 243 13.30 4.22 0.96
CA GLU A 243 12.37 3.36 0.23
C GLU A 243 11.57 2.50 1.22
N PHE A 244 12.24 1.94 2.22
CA PHE A 244 11.61 1.19 3.30
C PHE A 244 10.52 1.99 4.05
N LYS A 245 10.81 3.25 4.41
CA LYS A 245 9.84 4.12 5.10
C LYS A 245 8.61 4.37 4.23
N ALA A 246 8.81 4.65 2.94
CA ALA A 246 7.73 4.84 1.98
C ALA A 246 6.86 3.60 1.83
N LEU A 247 7.47 2.41 1.77
CA LEU A 247 6.76 1.14 1.63
C LEU A 247 5.87 0.84 2.83
N HIS A 248 6.37 1.05 4.06
CA HIS A 248 5.56 0.88 5.26
C HIS A 248 4.35 1.81 5.32
N PHE A 249 4.54 3.07 4.89
CA PHE A 249 3.43 4.01 4.80
C PHE A 249 2.42 3.61 3.73
N LEU A 250 2.91 3.20 2.56
CA LEU A 250 2.08 2.74 1.48
C LEU A 250 1.29 1.47 1.87
N LEU A 251 1.89 0.53 2.60
CA LEU A 251 1.20 -0.63 3.16
C LEU A 251 0.12 -0.24 4.16
N PHE A 252 0.41 0.69 5.07
CA PHE A 252 -0.56 1.24 6.02
C PHE A 252 -1.81 1.78 5.29
N LEU A 253 -1.61 2.58 4.25
CA LEU A 253 -2.69 3.13 3.44
C LEU A 253 -3.42 2.06 2.62
N SER A 254 -2.68 1.13 2.02
CA SER A 254 -3.23 0.06 1.17
C SER A 254 -4.13 -0.88 1.95
N LEU A 255 -3.77 -1.21 3.19
CA LEU A 255 -4.58 -2.06 4.07
C LEU A 255 -5.92 -1.41 4.45
N ILE A 256 -5.93 -0.08 4.63
CA ILE A 256 -7.16 0.69 4.85
C ILE A 256 -8.04 0.60 3.60
N VAL A 257 -7.47 0.78 2.42
CA VAL A 257 -8.21 0.72 1.14
C VAL A 257 -8.76 -0.69 0.87
N ASP A 258 -7.96 -1.74 1.10
CA ASP A 258 -8.37 -3.14 0.96
C ASP A 258 -9.64 -3.42 1.77
N LEU A 259 -9.68 -2.98 3.03
CA LEU A 259 -10.86 -3.12 3.86
C LEU A 259 -12.12 -2.47 3.27
N LEU A 260 -11.98 -1.29 2.67
CA LEU A 260 -13.12 -0.49 2.17
C LEU A 260 -13.65 -1.01 0.84
N ILE A 261 -12.82 -1.62 -0.01
CA ILE A 261 -13.21 -2.08 -1.35
C ILE A 261 -13.79 -3.49 -1.33
N HIS A 262 -13.40 -4.33 -0.37
CA HIS A 262 -13.76 -5.75 -0.36
C HIS A 262 -15.23 -6.08 -0.04
N ASP A 263 -16.11 -5.07 0.03
CA ASP A 263 -17.57 -5.22 -0.03
C ASP A 263 -18.05 -5.63 -1.44
N ASN A 264 -17.20 -5.53 -2.48
CA ASN A 264 -17.56 -5.82 -3.89
C ASN A 264 -16.57 -6.78 -4.59
N SER A 265 -16.99 -8.04 -4.76
CA SER A 265 -16.48 -9.05 -5.72
C SER A 265 -15.06 -9.62 -5.53
N ASN A 266 -14.94 -10.95 -5.57
CA ASN A 266 -13.68 -11.74 -5.55
C ASN A 266 -12.78 -11.55 -6.80
N GLN A 267 -12.96 -10.49 -7.60
CA GLN A 267 -12.33 -10.34 -8.92
C GLN A 267 -11.23 -9.28 -8.98
N LEU A 268 -11.06 -8.44 -7.95
CA LEU A 268 -10.01 -7.41 -7.93
C LEU A 268 -8.76 -7.92 -7.19
N PRO A 269 -7.54 -7.56 -7.66
CA PRO A 269 -6.34 -7.77 -6.86
C PRO A 269 -6.44 -6.93 -5.59
N MET A 270 -5.91 -7.47 -4.49
CA MET A 270 -5.75 -6.70 -3.26
C MET A 270 -4.88 -5.47 -3.53
N TYR A 271 -5.27 -4.31 -3.01
CA TYR A 271 -4.54 -3.04 -3.10
C TYR A 271 -3.11 -3.18 -2.57
N THR A 272 -2.91 -3.98 -1.52
CA THR A 272 -1.58 -4.37 -1.02
C THR A 272 -0.68 -5.05 -2.06
N ASN A 273 -1.23 -5.72 -3.07
CA ASN A 273 -0.43 -6.34 -4.14
C ASN A 273 0.26 -5.32 -5.04
N TYR A 274 -0.28 -4.09 -5.16
CA TYR A 274 0.39 -3.00 -5.88
C TYR A 274 1.65 -2.52 -5.17
N VAL A 275 1.88 -2.97 -3.93
CA VAL A 275 3.08 -2.68 -3.14
C VAL A 275 3.98 -3.90 -3.10
N TYR A 276 3.44 -5.04 -2.67
CA TYR A 276 4.20 -6.25 -2.41
C TYR A 276 4.79 -6.88 -3.68
N LEU A 277 4.03 -6.95 -4.78
CA LEU A 277 4.50 -7.58 -6.02
C LEU A 277 5.69 -6.82 -6.64
N PRO A 278 5.63 -5.47 -6.79
CA PRO A 278 6.80 -4.69 -7.23
C PRO A 278 8.05 -4.92 -6.39
N ILE A 279 7.92 -4.95 -5.06
CA ILE A 279 9.08 -5.19 -4.17
C ILE A 279 9.64 -6.59 -4.36
N TYR A 280 8.78 -7.60 -4.36
CA TYR A 280 9.19 -8.98 -4.58
C TYR A 280 9.94 -9.11 -5.91
N TRP A 281 9.48 -8.42 -6.95
CA TRP A 281 10.16 -8.36 -8.23
C TRP A 281 11.50 -7.63 -8.18
N LEU A 282 11.58 -6.47 -7.52
CA LEU A 282 12.85 -5.76 -7.30
C LEU A 282 13.88 -6.67 -6.62
N GLN A 283 13.50 -7.40 -5.58
CA GLN A 283 14.38 -8.36 -4.91
C GLN A 283 14.83 -9.48 -5.85
N GLN A 284 13.92 -10.00 -6.68
CA GLN A 284 14.26 -11.03 -7.67
C GLN A 284 15.21 -10.51 -8.76
N ILE A 285 15.07 -9.25 -9.18
CA ILE A 285 16.03 -8.60 -10.10
C ILE A 285 17.38 -8.43 -9.40
N ASP A 286 17.39 -7.79 -8.23
CA ASP A 286 18.63 -7.46 -7.50
C ASP A 286 19.42 -8.72 -7.09
N SER A 287 18.74 -9.84 -6.80
CA SER A 287 19.39 -11.12 -6.48
C SER A 287 19.88 -11.91 -7.71
N LYS A 288 19.38 -11.59 -8.90
CA LYS A 288 19.73 -12.23 -10.17
C LYS A 288 20.71 -11.44 -11.02
N ARG A 289 21.45 -10.47 -10.45
CA ARG A 289 22.50 -9.66 -11.11
C ARG A 289 23.50 -10.50 -11.94
N ASP A 290 23.06 -10.92 -13.12
CA ASP A 290 23.64 -10.56 -14.41
C ASP A 290 22.82 -9.36 -14.92
N ASP A 291 23.48 -8.42 -15.59
CA ASP A 291 23.03 -7.05 -15.93
C ASP A 291 21.81 -6.94 -16.87
N HIS A 292 20.64 -7.49 -16.51
CA HIS A 292 19.46 -7.45 -17.38
C HIS A 292 18.21 -6.89 -16.69
N GLU A 293 17.68 -5.81 -17.28
CA GLU A 293 16.47 -5.06 -16.87
C GLU A 293 15.12 -5.79 -17.09
N PHE A 294 15.11 -7.08 -17.44
CA PHE A 294 13.88 -7.77 -17.85
C PHE A 294 13.53 -9.00 -17.00
N ILE A 295 12.37 -8.94 -16.35
CA ILE A 295 11.79 -10.06 -15.58
C ILE A 295 10.98 -10.99 -16.50
N PRO A 296 11.27 -12.31 -16.52
CA PRO A 296 10.47 -13.28 -17.28
C PRO A 296 9.04 -13.42 -16.73
N LYS A 297 8.04 -13.24 -17.60
CA LYS A 297 6.59 -13.29 -17.29
C LYS A 297 6.02 -14.64 -16.82
N LYS A 298 6.83 -15.68 -16.58
CA LYS A 298 6.30 -17.00 -16.15
C LYS A 298 5.55 -16.99 -14.80
N GLY A 299 5.53 -15.86 -14.08
CA GLY A 299 4.75 -15.66 -12.86
C GLY A 299 3.55 -14.71 -12.94
N LEU A 300 3.22 -14.13 -14.10
CA LEU A 300 2.25 -13.01 -14.18
C LEU A 300 0.81 -13.40 -14.56
N SER A 301 0.39 -14.62 -14.22
CA SER A 301 -0.86 -15.27 -14.62
C SER A 301 -0.88 -15.69 -16.10
N LYS A 302 -1.44 -16.88 -16.35
CA LYS A 302 -1.47 -17.58 -17.63
C LYS A 302 -1.77 -16.64 -18.82
N GLY A 303 -0.83 -16.53 -19.78
CA GLY A 303 -1.19 -16.28 -21.18
C GLY A 303 -0.92 -14.91 -21.80
N LEU A 304 0.08 -14.16 -21.37
CA LEU A 304 0.62 -13.04 -22.18
C LEU A 304 2.15 -13.09 -22.14
N GLU A 305 2.77 -13.67 -23.16
CA GLU A 305 4.23 -13.68 -23.31
C GLU A 305 4.73 -12.30 -23.73
N CYS A 306 5.44 -11.60 -22.84
CA CYS A 306 6.11 -10.35 -23.17
C CYS A 306 7.19 -10.58 -24.23
N LEU A 307 7.35 -9.61 -25.12
CA LEU A 307 8.43 -9.61 -26.10
C LEU A 307 9.48 -8.61 -25.59
N MET A 308 10.66 -9.13 -25.26
CA MET A 308 11.79 -8.31 -24.82
C MET A 308 12.37 -7.61 -26.04
N ALA A 309 12.50 -6.29 -25.95
CA ALA A 309 13.08 -5.47 -27.00
C ALA A 309 14.07 -4.46 -26.42
N TYR A 310 15.15 -4.21 -27.15
CA TYR A 310 16.27 -3.38 -26.74
C TYR A 310 16.50 -2.31 -27.79
N THR A 311 16.64 -1.05 -27.36
CA THR A 311 16.90 0.05 -28.29
C THR A 311 18.34 0.50 -28.17
N GLU A 312 19.09 0.46 -29.27
CA GLU A 312 20.47 0.92 -29.32
C GLU A 312 20.68 1.85 -30.51
N LYS A 313 21.56 2.85 -30.35
CA LYS A 313 21.97 3.73 -31.44
C LYS A 313 23.28 3.25 -32.03
N CYS A 314 23.32 3.12 -33.36
CA CYS A 314 24.55 2.85 -34.08
C CYS A 314 25.59 3.93 -33.76
N LYS A 315 26.74 3.51 -33.21
CA LYS A 315 27.84 4.41 -32.83
C LYS A 315 28.44 5.15 -34.02
N LYS A 316 28.29 4.61 -35.23
CA LYS A 316 28.86 5.15 -36.47
C LYS A 316 27.91 6.09 -37.22
N CYS A 317 26.66 5.71 -37.45
CA CYS A 317 25.71 6.49 -38.25
C CYS A 317 24.60 7.17 -37.42
N GLY A 318 24.51 6.88 -36.12
CA GLY A 318 23.51 7.45 -35.22
C GLY A 318 22.09 6.92 -35.40
N LYS A 319 21.84 6.01 -36.36
CA LYS A 319 20.53 5.39 -36.58
C LYS A 319 20.15 4.53 -35.36
N GLU A 320 18.93 4.72 -34.88
CA GLU A 320 18.37 4.01 -33.73
C GLU A 320 17.72 2.71 -34.21
N TYR A 321 18.03 1.60 -33.53
CA TYR A 321 17.52 0.28 -33.83
C TYR A 321 16.83 -0.27 -32.59
N THR A 322 15.60 -0.77 -32.77
CA THR A 322 14.90 -1.53 -31.73
C THR A 322 14.98 -3.01 -32.09
N PHE A 323 15.82 -3.73 -31.36
CA PHE A 323 16.02 -5.17 -31.48
C PHE A 323 14.98 -5.93 -30.69
N TYR A 324 14.51 -7.07 -31.19
CA TYR A 324 13.65 -7.96 -30.41
C TYR A 324 13.98 -9.43 -30.64
N ASN A 325 13.72 -10.23 -29.60
CA ASN A 325 13.94 -11.66 -29.62
C ASN A 325 12.69 -12.40 -29.14
N LYS A 326 11.87 -12.83 -30.08
CA LYS A 326 10.76 -13.74 -29.84
C LYS A 326 10.45 -14.52 -31.11
N ASP A 327 10.25 -15.84 -30.96
CA ASP A 327 9.70 -16.68 -32.01
C ASP A 327 8.26 -16.23 -32.29
N LEU A 328 8.08 -15.54 -33.40
CA LEU A 328 6.79 -15.03 -33.86
C LEU A 328 6.49 -15.58 -35.26
N ASP A 329 5.23 -15.54 -35.66
CA ASP A 329 4.86 -15.87 -37.04
C ASP A 329 5.59 -14.96 -38.03
N GLU A 330 5.99 -15.50 -39.17
CA GLU A 330 6.79 -14.82 -40.20
C GLU A 330 6.11 -13.54 -40.73
N HIS A 331 4.77 -13.54 -40.80
CA HIS A 331 3.99 -12.35 -41.14
C HIS A 331 4.18 -11.20 -40.13
N ILE A 332 4.33 -11.53 -38.84
CA ILE A 332 4.58 -10.56 -37.78
C ILE A 332 6.02 -10.05 -37.87
N HIS A 333 6.99 -10.94 -38.13
CA HIS A 333 8.39 -10.53 -38.36
C HIS A 333 8.53 -9.54 -39.53
N ASN A 334 7.86 -9.81 -40.65
CA ASN A 334 7.90 -8.95 -41.83
C ASN A 334 7.26 -7.58 -41.54
N ARG A 335 6.10 -7.55 -40.89
CA ARG A 335 5.47 -6.31 -40.45
C ARG A 335 6.36 -5.49 -39.51
N PHE A 336 7.07 -6.15 -38.60
CA PHE A 336 7.99 -5.48 -37.67
C PHE A 336 9.23 -4.92 -38.37
N ARG A 337 9.79 -5.64 -39.35
CA ARG A 337 10.88 -5.11 -40.18
C ARG A 337 10.45 -3.87 -40.95
N GLU A 338 9.25 -3.87 -41.53
CA GLU A 338 8.69 -2.69 -42.22
C GLU A 338 8.49 -1.49 -41.28
N GLN A 339 8.30 -1.75 -39.98
CA GLN A 339 8.14 -0.75 -38.93
C GLN A 339 9.47 -0.33 -38.27
N GLY A 340 10.60 -0.80 -38.79
CA GLY A 340 11.95 -0.42 -38.32
C GLY A 340 12.49 -1.25 -37.16
N LEU A 341 11.82 -2.34 -36.79
CA LEU A 341 12.29 -3.27 -35.77
C LEU A 341 13.15 -4.38 -36.36
N THR A 342 14.20 -4.74 -35.66
CA THR A 342 15.16 -5.75 -36.11
C THR A 342 15.03 -7.01 -35.25
N TYR A 343 14.55 -8.09 -35.85
CA TYR A 343 14.62 -9.39 -35.19
C TYR A 343 16.08 -9.83 -35.07
N TYR A 344 16.44 -10.36 -33.91
CA TYR A 344 17.71 -11.07 -33.74
C TYR A 344 17.47 -12.40 -33.09
N ASP A 345 18.26 -13.38 -33.52
CA ASP A 345 18.29 -14.70 -32.91
C ASP A 345 19.28 -14.66 -31.71
N LYS A 346 18.95 -15.31 -30.58
CA LYS A 346 19.87 -15.37 -29.42
C LYS A 346 21.15 -16.11 -29.77
N THR A 347 21.17 -16.89 -30.84
CA THR A 347 22.38 -17.58 -31.31
C THR A 347 23.33 -16.67 -32.08
N GLN A 348 22.87 -15.53 -32.61
CA GLN A 348 23.73 -14.55 -33.27
C GLN A 348 24.57 -13.82 -32.23
N GLU A 349 25.85 -13.61 -32.51
CA GLU A 349 26.81 -12.87 -31.65
C GLU A 349 26.89 -11.37 -32.04
N PHE A 350 26.60 -11.06 -33.31
CA PHE A 350 26.58 -9.71 -33.84
C PHE A 350 25.41 -9.48 -34.79
N ILE A 351 24.83 -8.28 -34.76
CA ILE A 351 23.91 -7.76 -35.78
C ILE A 351 24.56 -6.55 -36.41
N TYR A 352 24.36 -6.33 -37.70
CA TYR A 352 25.01 -5.23 -38.40
C TYR A 352 24.01 -4.13 -38.75
N CYS A 353 24.39 -2.90 -38.43
CA CYS A 353 23.79 -1.71 -38.99
C CYS A 353 23.97 -1.69 -40.52
N GLU A 354 23.09 -0.99 -41.23
CA GLU A 354 23.21 -0.74 -42.68
C GLU A 354 24.53 -0.06 -43.06
N CYS A 355 25.16 0.69 -42.13
CA CYS A 355 26.47 1.31 -42.35
C CYS A 355 27.67 0.38 -42.04
N GLY A 356 27.40 -0.90 -41.75
CA GLY A 356 28.38 -1.94 -41.43
C GLY A 356 28.89 -1.94 -39.99
N GLU A 357 28.36 -1.10 -39.10
CA GLU A 357 28.71 -1.11 -37.67
C GLU A 357 28.08 -2.34 -36.99
N ALA A 358 28.83 -3.03 -36.14
CA ALA A 358 28.34 -4.20 -35.42
C ALA A 358 27.72 -3.81 -34.07
N PHE A 359 26.55 -4.38 -33.79
CA PHE A 359 25.91 -4.43 -32.49
C PHE A 359 26.24 -5.76 -31.83
N ASN A 360 26.81 -5.74 -30.64
CA ASN A 360 27.14 -6.95 -29.90
C ASN A 360 25.88 -7.48 -29.22
N THR A 361 25.40 -8.65 -29.64
CA THR A 361 24.13 -9.18 -29.14
C THR A 361 24.21 -9.75 -27.73
N SER A 362 25.42 -9.95 -27.19
CA SER A 362 25.58 -10.29 -25.77
C SER A 362 25.10 -9.17 -24.86
N GLU A 363 25.07 -7.93 -25.35
CA GLU A 363 24.47 -6.77 -24.65
C GLU A 363 22.93 -6.83 -24.64
N PHE A 364 22.31 -7.71 -25.44
CA PHE A 364 20.85 -7.85 -25.57
C PHE A 364 20.29 -9.14 -24.92
N LYS A 365 21.10 -10.01 -24.32
CA LYS A 365 20.71 -11.41 -24.04
C LYS A 365 19.80 -11.63 -22.85
#